data_AF-A0A0X3PPP5-F1
#
_entry.id   AF-A0A0X3PPP5-F1
#
_cell.length_a   1.000
_cell.length_b   1.000
_cell.length_c   1.000
_cell.angle_alpha   90.00
_cell.angle_beta   90.00
_cell.angle_gamma   90.00
#
_symmetry.space_group_name_H-M   'P 1'
#
loop_
_entity.id
_entity.type
_entity.pdbx_description
1 polymer ?
#
loop_
_entity_poly.entity_id
_entity_poly.type
_entity_poly.pdbx_seq_one_letter_code
_entity_poly.pdbx_strand_id
1 'polypeptide(L)'
;MSILLLLEVVAAFLLFAFRVKCKEFVESSLKKTIDRIINGPANSDDVAAMDFMQQKFQCCGATSPADWGSHMPSSCCKNAAAPCPDNHYTVSCGDAFYEVIKDSWLYLGIVIIIIAVLEVGAIASACILQSKINTYESV
;
A
#
# COMPACT_ATOMS: atom_id res chain seq x y z
N MET A 1 -17.78 -20.77 -8.48
CA MET A 1 -16.49 -20.53 -9.14
C MET A 1 -16.55 -19.30 -10.04
N SER A 2 -17.51 -19.17 -10.96
CA SER A 2 -17.58 -18.00 -11.85
C SER A 2 -17.67 -16.63 -11.15
N ILE A 3 -18.38 -16.51 -10.02
CA ILE A 3 -18.45 -15.27 -9.24
C ILE A 3 -17.10 -14.94 -8.58
N LEU A 4 -16.36 -15.96 -8.13
CA LEU A 4 -15.06 -15.76 -7.50
C LEU A 4 -14.03 -15.25 -8.51
N LEU A 5 -13.98 -15.85 -9.70
CA LEU A 5 -13.16 -15.34 -10.82
C LEU A 5 -13.46 -13.88 -11.15
N LEU A 6 -14.73 -13.45 -11.13
CA LEU A 6 -15.09 -12.05 -11.37
C LEU A 6 -14.53 -11.12 -10.27
N LEU A 7 -14.67 -11.51 -9.00
CA LEU A 7 -14.10 -10.74 -7.89
C LEU A 7 -12.57 -10.70 -7.95
N GLU A 8 -11.95 -11.78 -8.39
CA GLU A 8 -10.51 -11.89 -8.56
C GLU A 8 -9.97 -10.94 -9.64
N VAL A 9 -10.65 -10.86 -10.79
CA VAL A 9 -10.31 -9.90 -11.86
C VAL A 9 -10.43 -8.45 -11.35
N VAL A 10 -11.48 -8.14 -10.58
CA VAL A 10 -11.64 -6.82 -9.98
C VAL A 10 -10.50 -6.54 -8.98
N ALA A 11 -10.16 -7.51 -8.12
CA ALA A 11 -9.06 -7.38 -7.16
C ALA A 11 -7.71 -7.17 -7.86
N ALA A 12 -7.44 -7.90 -8.95
CA ALA A 12 -6.23 -7.72 -9.76
C ALA A 12 -6.15 -6.32 -10.38
N PHE A 13 -7.26 -5.80 -10.91
CA PHE A 13 -7.33 -4.45 -11.44
C PHE A 13 -7.07 -3.39 -10.35
N LEU A 14 -7.69 -3.55 -9.18
CA LEU A 14 -7.47 -2.65 -8.04
C LEU A 14 -6.01 -2.69 -7.58
N LEU A 15 -5.42 -3.86 -7.44
CA LEU A 15 -4.01 -4.01 -7.05
C LEU A 15 -3.09 -3.28 -8.04
N PHE A 16 -3.35 -3.40 -9.35
CA PHE A 16 -2.59 -2.70 -10.38
C PHE A 16 -2.77 -1.17 -10.29
N ALA A 17 -4.00 -0.69 -10.16
CA ALA A 17 -4.30 0.74 -10.05
C ALA A 17 -3.66 1.35 -8.78
N PHE A 18 -3.78 0.68 -7.64
CA PHE A 18 -3.13 1.07 -6.40
C PHE A 18 -1.61 1.08 -6.54
N ARG A 19 -1.02 0.09 -7.21
CA ARG A 19 0.43 0.05 -7.43
C ARG A 19 0.96 1.30 -8.16
N VAL A 20 0.20 1.82 -9.11
CA VAL A 20 0.57 3.03 -9.88
C VAL A 20 0.37 4.30 -9.06
N LYS A 21 -0.69 4.38 -8.25
CA LYS A 21 -1.11 5.64 -7.59
C LYS A 21 -0.76 5.76 -6.11
N CYS A 22 -0.35 4.69 -5.45
CA CYS A 22 -0.16 4.68 -4.02
C CYS A 22 0.92 5.64 -3.54
N LYS A 23 2.06 5.74 -4.23
CA LYS A 23 3.13 6.68 -3.84
C LYS A 23 2.61 8.13 -3.83
N GLU A 24 2.03 8.58 -4.95
CA GLU A 24 1.43 9.93 -5.07
C GLU A 24 0.35 10.17 -4.02
N PHE A 25 -0.50 9.17 -3.76
CA PHE A 25 -1.58 9.25 -2.78
C PHE A 25 -1.03 9.41 -1.34
N VAL A 26 -0.02 8.64 -0.98
CA VAL A 26 0.62 8.67 0.34
C VAL A 26 1.37 9.98 0.52
N GLU A 27 2.16 10.40 -0.46
CA GLU A 27 2.87 11.69 -0.45
C GLU A 27 1.88 12.85 -0.28
N SER A 28 0.78 12.88 -1.04
CA SER A 28 -0.25 13.92 -0.91
C SER A 28 -0.92 13.90 0.46
N SER A 29 -1.21 12.72 0.99
CA SER A 29 -1.86 12.58 2.30
C SER A 29 -0.95 13.04 3.44
N LEU A 30 0.31 12.62 3.42
CA LEU A 30 1.33 13.04 4.39
C LEU A 30 1.57 14.54 4.30
N LYS A 31 1.67 15.11 3.10
CA LYS A 31 1.87 16.54 2.91
C LYS A 31 0.75 17.36 3.53
N LYS A 32 -0.52 16.97 3.30
CA LYS A 32 -1.67 17.60 3.96
C LYS A 32 -1.64 17.49 5.48
N THR A 33 -1.16 16.37 6.02
CA THR A 33 -1.01 16.19 7.47
C THR A 33 0.08 17.10 8.03
N ILE A 34 1.24 17.18 7.37
CA ILE A 34 2.31 18.12 7.73
C ILE A 34 1.80 19.56 7.70
N ASP A 35 1.08 19.96 6.64
CA ASP A 35 0.51 21.30 6.51
C ASP A 35 -0.47 21.62 7.66
N ARG A 36 -1.29 20.64 8.10
CA ARG A 36 -2.18 20.79 9.26
C ARG A 36 -1.42 20.90 10.57
N ILE A 37 -0.34 20.15 10.74
CA ILE A 37 0.51 20.21 11.95
C ILE A 37 1.18 21.58 12.06
N ILE A 38 1.68 22.13 10.94
CA ILE A 38 2.41 23.40 10.92
C ILE A 38 1.46 24.60 11.01
N ASN A 39 0.39 24.62 10.20
CA ASN A 39 -0.44 25.82 10.01
C ASN A 39 -1.83 25.74 10.67
N GLY A 40 -2.23 24.55 11.14
CA GLY A 40 -3.55 24.30 11.71
C GLY A 40 -3.52 24.07 13.22
N PRO A 41 -4.68 23.78 13.83
CA PRO A 41 -4.72 23.26 15.19
C PRO A 41 -4.07 21.88 15.18
N ALA A 42 -2.86 21.79 15.73
CA ALA A 42 -2.12 20.54 15.82
C ALA A 42 -2.95 19.49 16.59
N ASN A 43 -3.45 18.50 15.85
CA ASN A 43 -4.10 17.33 16.45
C ASN A 43 -2.99 16.41 16.97
N SER A 44 -3.06 16.04 18.25
CA SER A 44 -2.11 15.09 18.86
C SER A 44 -2.03 13.77 18.10
N ASP A 45 -3.14 13.34 17.50
CA ASP A 45 -3.20 12.10 16.73
C ASP A 45 -2.42 12.22 15.41
N ASP A 46 -2.53 13.36 14.72
CA ASP A 46 -1.78 13.62 13.48
C ASP A 46 -0.27 13.66 13.76
N VAL A 47 0.13 14.30 14.87
CA VAL A 47 1.54 14.34 15.31
C VAL A 47 2.05 12.94 15.66
N ALA A 48 1.32 12.19 16.48
CA ALA A 48 1.72 10.84 16.88
C ALA A 48 1.81 9.89 15.68
N ALA A 49 0.88 9.99 14.72
CA ALA A 49 0.92 9.19 13.50
C ALA A 49 2.14 9.53 12.62
N MET A 50 2.45 10.82 12.46
CA MET A 50 3.64 11.26 11.72
C MET A 50 4.93 10.83 12.42
N ASP A 51 5.01 10.97 13.73
CA ASP A 51 6.18 10.57 14.52
C ASP A 51 6.42 9.07 14.42
N PHE A 52 5.36 8.27 14.52
CA PHE A 52 5.44 6.82 14.35
C PHE A 52 5.93 6.46 12.95
N MET A 53 5.37 7.06 11.90
CA MET A 53 5.81 6.83 10.52
C MET A 53 7.30 7.14 10.33
N GLN A 54 7.74 8.32 10.78
CA GLN A 54 9.13 8.78 10.61
C GLN A 54 10.13 7.91 11.36
N GLN A 55 9.83 7.52 12.60
CA GLN A 55 10.70 6.64 13.37
C GLN A 55 10.68 5.20 12.87
N LYS A 56 9.50 4.67 12.52
CA LYS A 56 9.33 3.28 12.08
C LYS A 56 10.03 3.01 10.76
N PHE A 57 9.95 3.97 9.84
CA PHE A 57 10.50 3.84 8.49
C PHE A 57 11.79 4.64 8.27
N GLN A 58 12.30 5.28 9.33
CA GLN A 58 13.53 6.08 9.27
C GLN A 58 13.53 7.08 8.11
N CYS A 59 12.43 7.82 8.00
CA CYS A 59 12.14 8.75 6.91
C CYS A 59 11.81 10.14 7.46
N CYS A 60 11.83 11.15 6.60
CA CYS A 60 11.45 12.51 6.98
C CYS A 60 10.72 13.27 5.87
N GLY A 61 9.66 13.96 6.29
CA GLY A 61 8.79 14.71 5.39
C GLY A 61 7.92 13.81 4.50
N ALA A 62 7.07 14.42 3.68
CA ALA A 62 6.20 13.66 2.78
C ALA A 62 6.97 13.23 1.53
N THR A 63 7.54 14.21 0.84
CA THR A 63 8.35 14.09 -0.38
C THR A 63 9.81 14.47 -0.14
N SER A 64 10.05 15.31 0.86
CA SER A 64 11.40 15.77 1.24
C SER A 64 11.40 16.23 2.69
N PRO A 65 12.52 16.13 3.42
CA PRO A 65 12.67 16.73 4.75
C PRO A 65 12.33 18.23 4.78
N ALA A 66 12.51 18.92 3.65
CA ALA A 66 12.18 20.34 3.50
C ALA A 66 10.67 20.64 3.63
N ASP A 67 9.79 19.65 3.51
CA ASP A 67 8.34 19.82 3.72
C ASP A 67 8.04 20.37 5.14
N TRP A 68 8.94 20.17 6.12
CA TRP A 68 8.79 20.71 7.47
C TRP A 68 9.23 22.18 7.62
N GLY A 69 10.00 22.72 6.67
CA GLY A 69 10.62 24.03 6.80
C GLY A 69 11.41 24.17 8.11
N SER A 70 11.05 25.16 8.93
CA SER A 70 11.65 25.39 10.26
C SER A 70 11.05 24.55 11.39
N HIS A 71 9.98 23.79 11.14
CA HIS A 71 9.19 23.07 12.15
C HIS A 71 9.52 21.58 12.19
N MET A 72 10.78 21.22 11.95
CA MET A 72 11.19 19.82 11.88
C MET A 72 11.05 19.12 13.25
N PRO A 73 10.29 18.01 13.34
CA PRO A 73 10.06 17.31 14.59
C PRO A 73 11.25 16.42 14.99
N SER A 74 11.32 16.03 16.27
CA SER A 74 12.37 15.16 16.79
C SER A 74 12.36 13.76 16.18
N SER A 75 11.19 13.28 15.76
CA SER A 75 10.99 12.00 15.07
C SER A 75 11.70 11.89 13.72
N CYS A 76 11.96 13.03 13.06
CA CYS A 76 12.75 13.11 11.83
C CYS A 76 14.27 13.07 12.08
N CYS A 77 14.71 13.26 13.33
CA CYS A 77 16.12 13.35 13.70
C CYS A 77 16.70 12.00 14.12
N LYS A 78 17.90 11.66 13.63
CA LYS A 78 18.55 10.37 13.97
C LYS A 78 18.85 10.21 15.47
N ASN A 79 19.07 11.33 16.17
CA ASN A 79 19.35 11.36 17.61
C ASN A 79 18.14 11.84 18.45
N ALA A 80 16.94 11.92 17.87
CA ALA A 80 15.73 12.43 18.53
C ALA A 80 15.83 13.86 19.13
N ALA A 81 16.83 14.64 18.73
CA ALA A 81 17.02 16.03 19.15
C ALA A 81 16.65 16.97 17.99
N ALA A 82 15.55 17.71 18.13
CA ALA A 82 15.07 18.67 17.14
C ALA A 82 15.29 20.13 17.55
N PRO A 83 15.42 21.07 16.58
CA PRO A 83 15.54 20.81 15.14
C PRO A 83 16.95 20.29 14.76
N CYS A 84 17.03 19.44 13.73
CA CYS A 84 18.27 18.79 13.29
C CYS A 84 18.55 19.01 11.78
N PRO A 85 18.86 20.25 11.34
CA PRO A 85 19.07 20.57 9.93
C PRO A 85 20.14 19.69 9.25
N ASP A 86 21.16 19.26 9.98
CA ASP A 86 22.26 18.46 9.41
C ASP A 86 22.18 16.95 9.72
N ASN A 87 21.29 16.52 10.64
CA ASN A 87 21.25 15.14 11.15
C ASN A 87 19.85 14.53 11.14
N HIS A 88 19.14 14.73 10.03
CA HIS A 88 17.81 14.18 9.77
C HIS A 88 17.87 12.93 8.87
N TYR A 89 16.76 12.19 8.78
CA TYR A 89 16.60 11.14 7.77
C TYR A 89 16.48 11.75 6.38
N THR A 90 17.28 11.27 5.42
CA THR A 90 17.33 11.82 4.06
C THR A 90 16.28 11.23 3.12
N VAL A 91 15.68 10.10 3.50
CA VAL A 91 14.67 9.39 2.71
C VAL A 91 13.30 10.01 2.97
N SER A 92 12.51 10.25 1.92
CA SER A 92 11.13 10.72 2.05
C SER A 92 10.22 9.62 2.61
N CYS A 93 9.20 9.96 3.41
CA CYS A 93 8.29 8.95 3.91
C CYS A 93 7.40 8.34 2.81
N GLY A 94 7.15 9.07 1.71
CA GLY A 94 6.52 8.52 0.52
C GLY A 94 7.33 7.39 -0.13
N ASP A 95 8.64 7.60 -0.30
CA ASP A 95 9.54 6.59 -0.86
C ASP A 95 9.71 5.40 0.09
N ALA A 96 9.95 5.65 1.38
CA ALA A 96 10.13 4.59 2.36
C ALA A 96 8.89 3.69 2.45
N PHE A 97 7.69 4.28 2.45
CA PHE A 97 6.44 3.52 2.45
C PHE A 97 6.24 2.71 1.16
N TYR A 98 6.55 3.31 0.00
CA TYR A 98 6.48 2.62 -1.28
C TYR A 98 7.42 1.41 -1.33
N GLU A 99 8.65 1.56 -0.86
CA GLU A 99 9.65 0.49 -0.80
C GLU A 99 9.21 -0.68 0.10
N VAL A 100 8.52 -0.40 1.20
CA VAL A 100 8.00 -1.45 2.10
C VAL A 100 6.86 -2.25 1.44
N ILE A 101 5.98 -1.59 0.69
CA ILE A 101 4.77 -2.22 0.15
C ILE A 101 4.98 -2.82 -1.24
N LYS A 102 5.95 -2.35 -2.03
CA LYS A 102 6.17 -2.82 -3.40
C LYS A 102 6.32 -4.35 -3.47
N ASP A 103 7.03 -4.94 -2.51
CA ASP A 103 7.28 -6.38 -2.48
C ASP A 103 6.02 -7.14 -2.08
N SER A 104 5.26 -6.58 -1.14
CA SER A 104 3.99 -7.15 -0.68
C SER A 104 2.96 -7.25 -1.81
N TRP A 105 2.85 -6.24 -2.67
CA TRP A 105 1.96 -6.31 -3.85
C TRP A 105 2.40 -7.36 -4.87
N LEU A 106 3.70 -7.59 -5.03
CA LEU A 106 4.20 -8.62 -5.93
C LEU A 106 3.78 -10.01 -5.43
N TYR A 107 3.94 -10.27 -4.13
CA TYR A 107 3.44 -11.50 -3.51
C TYR A 107 1.92 -11.67 -3.65
N LEU A 108 1.14 -10.61 -3.41
CA LEU A 108 -0.31 -10.65 -3.59
C LEU A 108 -0.71 -10.97 -5.05
N GLY A 109 0.01 -10.41 -6.02
CA GLY A 109 -0.20 -10.72 -7.44
C GLY A 109 0.05 -12.19 -7.78
N ILE A 110 1.10 -12.80 -7.22
CA ILE A 110 1.39 -14.23 -7.42
C ILE A 110 0.26 -15.09 -6.83
N VAL A 111 -0.22 -14.77 -5.64
CA VAL A 111 -1.31 -15.52 -4.97
C VAL A 111 -2.58 -15.49 -5.80
N ILE A 112 -2.95 -14.31 -6.34
CA ILE A 112 -4.08 -14.16 -7.26
C ILE A 112 -3.91 -15.06 -8.49
N ILE A 113 -2.74 -15.09 -9.12
CA ILE A 113 -2.54 -15.93 -10.30
C ILE A 113 -2.72 -17.43 -9.98
N ILE A 114 -2.24 -17.88 -8.82
CA ILE A 114 -2.38 -19.27 -8.39
C ILE A 114 -3.86 -19.63 -8.18
N ILE A 115 -4.62 -18.76 -7.51
CA ILE A 115 -6.06 -18.97 -7.26
C ILE A 115 -6.81 -19.04 -8.59
N ALA A 116 -6.58 -18.12 -9.52
CA ALA A 116 -7.19 -18.12 -10.84
C ALA A 116 -6.97 -19.45 -11.60
N VAL A 117 -5.76 -20.03 -11.57
CA VAL A 117 -5.46 -21.32 -12.22
C VAL A 117 -6.26 -22.46 -11.58
N LEU A 118 -6.38 -22.48 -10.25
CA LEU A 118 -7.16 -23.49 -9.54
C LEU A 118 -8.65 -23.38 -9.87
N GLU A 119 -9.19 -22.17 -9.95
CA GLU A 119 -10.60 -21.94 -10.28
C GLU A 119 -10.93 -22.36 -11.72
N VAL A 120 -10.06 -22.06 -12.68
CA VAL A 120 -10.23 -22.52 -14.07
C VAL A 120 -10.19 -24.05 -14.13
N GLY A 121 -9.27 -24.69 -13.41
CA GLY A 121 -9.19 -26.15 -13.32
C GLY A 121 -10.46 -26.79 -12.73
N ALA A 122 -11.06 -26.16 -11.72
CA ALA A 122 -12.32 -26.60 -11.11
C ALA A 122 -13.51 -26.47 -12.08
N ILE A 123 -13.58 -25.35 -12.82
CA ILE A 123 -14.63 -25.14 -13.84
C ILE A 123 -14.51 -26.18 -14.95
N ALA A 124 -13.31 -26.41 -15.49
CA ALA A 124 -13.09 -27.40 -16.53
C ALA A 124 -13.51 -28.81 -16.06
N SER A 125 -13.12 -29.19 -14.85
CA SER A 125 -13.48 -30.48 -14.26
C SER A 125 -14.99 -30.63 -14.08
N ALA A 126 -15.69 -29.58 -13.61
CA ALA A 126 -17.14 -29.58 -13.47
C ALA A 126 -17.86 -29.69 -14.83
N CYS A 127 -17.39 -28.99 -15.86
CA CYS A 127 -17.95 -29.08 -17.21
C CYS A 127 -17.78 -30.49 -17.81
N ILE A 128 -16.63 -31.11 -17.61
CA ILE A 128 -16.37 -32.49 -18.05
C ILE A 128 -17.32 -33.47 -17.33
N LEU A 129 -17.48 -33.31 -16.01
CA LEU A 129 -18.37 -34.16 -15.22
C LEU A 129 -19.84 -34.03 -15.66
N GLN A 130 -20.33 -32.81 -15.86
CA GLN A 130 -21.70 -32.57 -16.34
C GLN A 130 -21.94 -33.22 -17.71
N SER A 131 -20.97 -33.11 -18.61
CA SER A 131 -21.07 -33.71 -19.95
C SER A 131 -21.18 -35.24 -19.89
N LYS A 132 -20.44 -35.87 -18.96
CA LYS A 132 -20.53 -37.31 -18.73
C LYS A 132 -21.88 -37.71 -18.14
N ILE A 133 -22.37 -37.02 -17.11
CA ILE A 133 -23.67 -37.30 -16.48
C ILE A 133 -24.81 -37.22 -17.51
N ASN A 134 -24.86 -36.16 -18.31
CA ASN A 134 -25.90 -36.00 -19.34
C ASN A 134 -25.88 -37.12 -20.40
N THR A 135 -24.71 -37.70 -20.67
CA THR A 135 -24.60 -38.84 -21.59
C THR A 135 -25.23 -40.10 -20.99
N TYR A 136 -25.04 -40.35 -19.69
CA TYR A 136 -25.63 -41.51 -19.01
C TYR A 136 -27.15 -41.44 -18.91
N GLU A 137 -27.73 -40.26 -18.72
CA GLU A 137 -29.20 -40.09 -18.69
C GLU A 137 -29.86 -40.22 -20.08
N SER A 138 -29.09 -40.10 -21.15
CA SER A 138 -29.60 -40.18 -22.54
C SER A 138 -29.66 -41.60 -23.13
N VAL A 139 -29.27 -42.61 -22.34
CA VAL A 139 -29.29 -44.04 -22.70
C VAL A 139 -30.32 -44.77 -21.87
#